data_AF-A0A2N9M367-F1
#
_entry.id   AF-A0A2N9M367-F1
#
_cell.length_a   1.000
_cell.length_b   1.000
_cell.length_c   1.000
_cell.angle_alpha   90.00
_cell.angle_beta   90.00
_cell.angle_gamma   90.00
#
_symmetry.space_group_name_H-M   'P 1'
#
loop_
_entity.id
_entity.type
_entity.pdbx_description
1 polymer ?
#
loop_
_entity_poly.entity_id
_entity_poly.type
_entity_poly.pdbx_seq_one_letter_code
_entity_poly.pdbx_strand_id
1 'polypeptide(L)'
;MSRNTNHKVAARRMRTALSLGERVASVASRVRGGSVALLYRRSSSDPSPSADGLMKSPVAAHPLPWGEGCVPRVAAQRLACLALCVLFLFACRLDMHVQPKYKPLDPSSFFGDGRSVRPEVPGTVAHGHLRTDELLYTGRVNGQPADQFPFPITRQVLERGRERFNVYCSPCHDYTGNGNGLVVQRGFPPPPSYHIDRLMKAPAGHFFDVITNGYGAMYSYAERVEPRDRWAIVAYIRALQLSQHASLDDVPAQEREHLTGQSK
;
A
#
# COMPACT_ATOMS: atom_id res chain seq x y z
N MET A 1 16.08 -25.59 -41.00
CA MET A 1 16.45 -24.17 -40.83
C MET A 1 15.23 -23.34 -40.42
N SER A 2 14.92 -23.19 -39.13
CA SER A 2 13.94 -22.20 -38.63
C SER A 2 13.95 -22.12 -37.09
N ARG A 3 15.08 -21.69 -36.50
CA ARG A 3 15.16 -21.43 -35.04
C ARG A 3 15.87 -20.12 -34.67
N ASN A 4 16.28 -19.29 -35.63
CA ASN A 4 17.19 -18.15 -35.37
C ASN A 4 16.59 -16.75 -35.59
N THR A 5 15.28 -16.62 -35.82
CA THR A 5 14.61 -15.33 -36.04
C THR A 5 13.98 -14.74 -34.77
N ASN A 6 13.57 -15.56 -33.80
CA ASN A 6 12.86 -15.08 -32.60
C ASN A 6 13.77 -14.37 -31.56
N HIS A 7 15.05 -14.74 -31.45
CA HIS A 7 15.96 -14.06 -30.52
C HIS A 7 16.34 -12.63 -30.94
N LYS A 8 16.37 -12.35 -32.25
CA LYS A 8 16.72 -11.00 -32.76
C LYS A 8 15.60 -9.98 -32.58
N VAL A 9 14.34 -10.41 -32.55
CA VAL A 9 13.18 -9.52 -32.35
C VAL A 9 13.02 -9.11 -30.89
N ALA A 10 13.28 -10.02 -29.93
CA ALA A 10 13.23 -9.73 -28.50
C ALA A 10 14.30 -8.71 -28.06
N ALA A 11 15.54 -8.84 -28.57
CA ALA A 11 16.64 -7.94 -28.23
C ALA A 11 16.50 -6.51 -28.81
N ARG A 12 15.62 -6.30 -29.80
CA ARG A 12 15.35 -4.97 -30.38
C ARG A 12 14.28 -4.21 -29.60
N ARG A 13 13.32 -4.91 -28.98
CA ARG A 13 12.28 -4.32 -28.11
C ARG A 13 12.83 -3.86 -26.75
N MET A 14 13.85 -4.53 -26.22
CA MET A 14 14.46 -4.16 -24.94
C MET A 14 15.29 -2.87 -25.01
N ARG A 15 15.93 -2.58 -26.16
CA ARG A 15 16.71 -1.35 -26.36
C ARG A 15 15.86 -0.09 -26.55
N THR A 16 14.60 -0.23 -26.99
CA THR A 16 13.68 0.92 -27.13
C THR A 16 13.05 1.33 -25.79
N ALA A 17 12.90 0.41 -24.84
CA ALA A 17 12.35 0.70 -23.52
C ALA A 17 13.33 1.47 -22.61
N LEU A 18 14.64 1.23 -22.74
CA LEU A 18 15.67 1.94 -21.97
C LEU A 18 15.85 3.41 -22.40
N SER A 19 15.60 3.73 -23.68
CA SER A 19 15.68 5.11 -24.19
C SER A 19 14.53 6.03 -23.75
N LEU A 20 13.40 5.49 -23.29
CA LEU A 20 12.26 6.30 -22.84
C LEU A 20 12.35 6.69 -21.35
N GLY A 21 13.11 5.94 -20.54
CA GLY A 21 13.28 6.20 -19.10
C GLY A 21 14.14 7.42 -18.78
N GLU A 22 15.13 7.75 -19.62
CA GLU A 22 16.06 8.87 -19.37
C GLU A 22 15.48 10.26 -19.67
N ARG A 23 14.37 10.37 -20.42
CA ARG A 23 13.76 11.68 -20.73
C ARG A 23 12.81 12.22 -19.66
N VAL A 24 12.38 11.39 -18.71
CA VAL A 24 11.44 11.79 -17.66
C VAL A 24 12.15 12.40 -16.44
N ALA A 25 13.45 12.11 -16.25
CA ALA A 25 14.22 12.60 -15.10
C ALA A 25 14.72 14.06 -15.24
N SER A 26 14.72 14.66 -16.44
CA SER A 26 15.30 16.00 -16.68
C SER A 26 14.36 17.19 -16.38
N VAL A 27 13.06 16.97 -16.18
CA VAL A 27 12.07 18.07 -16.04
C VAL A 27 11.78 18.44 -14.58
N ALA A 28 12.23 17.65 -13.60
CA ALA A 28 11.87 17.82 -12.19
C ALA A 28 12.78 18.74 -11.36
N SER A 29 13.84 19.34 -11.93
CA SER A 29 14.84 20.10 -11.14
C SER A 29 14.66 21.63 -11.12
N ARG A 30 13.61 22.20 -11.75
CA ARG A 30 13.49 23.65 -11.96
C ARG A 30 12.35 24.34 -11.23
N VAL A 31 12.09 23.98 -9.96
CA VAL A 31 11.26 24.78 -9.04
C VAL A 31 11.74 24.58 -7.61
N ARG A 32 12.73 25.38 -7.17
CA ARG A 32 12.98 25.72 -5.75
C ARG A 32 14.10 26.75 -5.67
N GLY A 33 13.75 28.00 -5.37
CA GLY A 33 14.72 29.07 -5.16
C GLY A 33 14.09 30.45 -5.32
N GLY A 34 13.40 30.92 -4.29
CA GLY A 34 12.78 32.25 -4.28
C GLY A 34 12.28 32.63 -2.89
N SER A 35 13.21 32.83 -1.94
CA SER A 35 12.94 33.51 -0.68
C SER A 35 12.71 35.00 -0.96
N VAL A 36 11.53 35.52 -0.62
CA VAL A 36 11.27 36.96 -0.57
C VAL A 36 11.26 37.38 0.89
N ALA A 37 12.37 37.99 1.31
CA ALA A 37 12.51 38.62 2.61
C ALA A 37 11.66 39.89 2.66
N LEU A 38 10.79 39.97 3.67
CA LEU A 38 10.10 41.18 4.08
C LEU A 38 11.13 42.18 4.61
N LEU A 39 11.31 43.32 3.94
CA LEU A 39 11.94 44.51 4.51
C LEU A 39 10.98 45.70 4.36
N TYR A 40 10.28 45.97 5.45
CA TYR A 40 9.45 47.17 5.66
C TYR A 40 10.38 48.33 6.05
N ARG A 41 10.53 49.31 5.15
CA ARG A 41 11.27 50.56 5.40
C ARG A 41 10.29 51.65 5.84
N ARG A 42 10.57 52.26 7.00
CA ARG A 42 9.83 53.35 7.65
C ARG A 42 10.45 54.71 7.28
N SER A 43 9.64 55.75 7.00
CA SER A 43 10.03 57.17 6.91
C SER A 43 8.77 58.03 6.68
N SER A 44 8.05 58.53 7.69
CA SER A 44 8.24 59.74 8.54
C SER A 44 7.66 61.06 7.97
N SER A 45 6.59 61.53 8.63
CA SER A 45 6.26 62.93 9.04
C SER A 45 6.06 64.08 8.03
N ASP A 46 4.82 64.59 8.03
CA ASP A 46 4.26 65.96 7.84
C ASP A 46 5.19 67.15 8.26
N PRO A 47 5.00 68.43 7.80
CA PRO A 47 3.75 69.20 7.95
C PRO A 47 3.40 70.31 6.92
N SER A 48 2.17 70.83 7.08
CA SER A 48 1.51 72.00 6.45
C SER A 48 2.20 73.36 6.72
N PRO A 49 1.86 74.43 5.97
CA PRO A 49 0.96 75.45 6.55
C PRO A 49 -0.02 76.17 5.58
N SER A 50 -1.06 76.74 6.22
CA SER A 50 -1.92 77.92 5.94
C SER A 50 -1.41 78.98 4.92
N ALA A 51 -2.19 79.89 4.30
CA ALA A 51 -3.55 80.41 4.48
C ALA A 51 -3.91 81.36 3.30
N ASP A 52 -5.20 81.72 3.22
CA ASP A 52 -5.80 82.97 2.75
C ASP A 52 -5.74 83.42 1.28
N GLY A 53 -6.92 83.82 0.76
CA GLY A 53 -7.00 85.07 -0.01
C GLY A 53 -7.89 85.13 -1.26
N LEU A 54 -9.14 85.54 -1.05
CA LEU A 54 -9.97 86.44 -1.89
C LEU A 54 -10.29 86.15 -3.38
N MET A 55 -11.61 85.98 -3.60
CA MET A 55 -12.49 86.73 -4.54
C MET A 55 -12.06 86.96 -6.00
N LYS A 56 -12.87 86.42 -6.94
CA LYS A 56 -13.69 87.18 -7.92
C LYS A 56 -14.47 86.24 -8.86
N SER A 57 -15.81 86.36 -8.84
CA SER A 57 -16.78 85.97 -9.89
C SER A 57 -16.64 86.85 -11.15
N PRO A 58 -17.49 86.71 -12.19
CA PRO A 58 -17.97 85.52 -12.91
C PRO A 58 -17.78 85.69 -14.45
N VAL A 59 -17.76 84.61 -15.23
CA VAL A 59 -18.11 84.69 -16.67
C VAL A 59 -18.93 83.47 -17.06
N ALA A 60 -20.03 83.76 -17.74
CA ALA A 60 -21.08 82.83 -18.10
C ALA A 60 -20.76 82.01 -19.37
N ALA A 61 -21.43 80.86 -19.41
CA ALA A 61 -22.00 80.16 -20.56
C ALA A 61 -21.07 79.55 -21.63
N HIS A 62 -21.13 78.22 -21.74
CA HIS A 62 -21.60 77.55 -22.96
C HIS A 62 -22.23 76.19 -22.59
N PRO A 63 -23.39 75.80 -23.16
CA PRO A 63 -23.98 74.48 -22.95
C PRO A 63 -23.59 73.49 -24.06
N LEU A 64 -23.65 72.21 -23.68
CA LEU A 64 -23.72 70.96 -24.49
C LEU A 64 -22.38 70.31 -24.92
N PRO A 65 -22.32 68.98 -25.16
CA PRO A 65 -23.37 67.96 -25.04
C PRO A 65 -22.98 66.79 -24.11
N TRP A 66 -23.96 65.97 -23.79
CA TRP A 66 -23.83 64.74 -23.01
C TRP A 66 -22.97 63.73 -23.79
N GLY A 67 -21.73 63.54 -23.34
CA GLY A 67 -20.82 62.50 -23.82
C GLY A 67 -20.82 61.33 -22.85
N GLU A 68 -21.32 60.20 -23.32
CA GLU A 68 -21.59 58.99 -22.57
C GLU A 68 -20.38 58.48 -21.78
N GLY A 69 -20.62 58.11 -20.52
CA GLY A 69 -19.62 57.57 -19.62
C GLY A 69 -18.95 56.32 -20.19
N CYS A 70 -17.65 56.42 -20.46
CA CYS A 70 -16.80 55.29 -20.79
C CYS A 70 -16.60 54.44 -19.51
N VAL A 71 -17.52 53.50 -19.25
CA VAL A 71 -17.36 52.49 -18.19
C VAL A 71 -16.13 51.62 -18.53
N PRO A 72 -15.21 51.37 -17.59
CA PRO A 72 -13.90 50.82 -17.94
C PRO A 72 -14.01 49.35 -18.31
N ARG A 73 -13.68 49.01 -19.58
CA ARG A 73 -13.65 47.63 -20.11
C ARG A 73 -12.96 46.61 -19.18
N VAL A 74 -11.97 47.05 -18.39
CA VAL A 74 -11.20 46.19 -17.46
C VAL A 74 -12.02 45.73 -16.24
N ALA A 75 -12.93 46.55 -15.72
CA ALA A 75 -13.78 46.17 -14.59
C ALA A 75 -14.86 45.17 -15.01
N ALA A 76 -15.43 45.36 -16.21
CA ALA A 76 -16.37 44.42 -16.81
C ALA A 76 -15.73 43.05 -17.11
N GLN A 77 -14.46 43.03 -17.55
CA GLN A 77 -13.72 41.78 -17.78
C GLN A 77 -13.40 41.01 -16.49
N ARG A 78 -13.05 41.71 -15.39
CA ARG A 78 -12.83 41.07 -14.08
C ARG A 78 -14.12 40.48 -13.50
N LEU A 79 -15.24 41.18 -13.64
CA LEU A 79 -16.55 40.68 -13.23
C LEU A 79 -17.01 39.50 -14.09
N ALA A 80 -16.76 39.53 -15.40
CA ALA A 80 -17.05 38.42 -16.29
C ALA A 80 -16.18 37.17 -15.97
N CYS A 81 -14.88 37.35 -15.70
CA CYS A 81 -14.02 36.25 -15.26
C CYS A 81 -14.45 35.67 -13.91
N LEU A 82 -14.84 36.51 -12.95
CA LEU A 82 -15.38 36.06 -11.66
C LEU A 82 -16.71 35.30 -11.85
N ALA A 83 -17.62 35.80 -12.66
CA ALA A 83 -18.89 35.14 -12.96
C ALA A 83 -18.67 33.78 -13.66
N LEU A 84 -17.71 33.71 -14.58
CA LEU A 84 -17.34 32.46 -15.25
C LEU A 84 -16.71 31.46 -14.26
N CYS A 85 -15.81 31.90 -13.38
CA CYS A 85 -15.24 31.07 -12.32
C CYS A 85 -16.31 30.53 -11.36
N VAL A 86 -17.31 31.35 -10.99
CA VAL A 86 -18.44 30.94 -10.16
C VAL A 86 -19.29 29.88 -10.88
N LEU A 87 -19.57 30.06 -12.18
CA LEU A 87 -20.28 29.05 -12.99
C LEU A 87 -19.54 27.69 -13.03
N PHE A 88 -18.21 27.71 -13.11
CA PHE A 88 -17.42 26.47 -13.06
C PHE A 88 -17.43 25.79 -11.68
N LEU A 89 -17.64 26.52 -10.58
CA LEU A 89 -17.81 25.91 -9.25
C LEU A 89 -19.15 25.16 -9.12
N PHE A 90 -20.19 25.57 -9.84
CA PHE A 90 -21.50 24.88 -9.87
C PHE A 90 -21.55 23.68 -10.85
N ALA A 91 -20.52 23.47 -11.67
CA ALA A 91 -20.46 22.33 -12.59
C ALA A 91 -20.10 21.00 -11.91
N CYS A 92 -19.68 21.02 -10.64
CA CYS A 92 -19.41 19.82 -9.86
C CYS A 92 -20.72 19.17 -9.38
N ARG A 93 -21.15 18.10 -10.05
CA ARG A 93 -22.33 17.30 -9.68
C ARG A 93 -21.92 15.91 -9.16
N LEU A 94 -22.55 15.46 -8.08
CA LEU A 94 -22.26 14.17 -7.45
C LEU A 94 -23.10 13.00 -7.99
N ASP A 95 -23.80 13.18 -9.12
CA ASP A 95 -24.85 12.30 -9.67
C ASP A 95 -24.53 10.80 -9.66
N MET A 96 -23.27 10.40 -9.84
CA MET A 96 -22.86 8.99 -9.85
C MET A 96 -21.70 8.65 -8.91
N HIS A 97 -21.32 9.59 -8.03
CA HIS A 97 -20.29 9.35 -7.02
C HIS A 97 -20.81 8.43 -5.91
N VAL A 98 -22.04 8.69 -5.46
CA VAL A 98 -22.78 7.84 -4.53
C VAL A 98 -23.89 7.16 -5.32
N GLN A 99 -23.74 5.87 -5.55
CA GLN A 99 -24.69 5.08 -6.33
C GLN A 99 -25.66 4.36 -5.39
N PRO A 100 -26.92 4.11 -5.79
CA PRO A 100 -27.90 3.36 -5.00
C PRO A 100 -27.62 1.85 -5.05
N LYS A 101 -26.39 1.44 -4.70
CA LYS A 101 -25.95 0.06 -4.54
C LYS A 101 -24.90 0.00 -3.45
N TYR A 102 -24.83 -1.10 -2.72
CA TYR A 102 -23.76 -1.34 -1.76
C TYR A 102 -22.50 -1.84 -2.48
N LYS A 103 -21.36 -1.19 -2.22
CA LYS A 103 -20.03 -1.71 -2.52
C LYS A 103 -19.53 -2.55 -1.33
N PRO A 104 -18.48 -3.37 -1.52
CA PRO A 104 -17.89 -4.11 -0.42
C PRO A 104 -17.50 -3.19 0.73
N LEU A 105 -17.94 -3.54 1.94
CA LEU A 105 -17.71 -2.79 3.19
C LEU A 105 -18.43 -1.42 3.29
N ASP A 106 -19.38 -1.13 2.41
CA ASP A 106 -20.24 0.05 2.58
C ASP A 106 -21.14 -0.10 3.82
N PRO A 107 -21.46 1.00 4.53
CA PRO A 107 -22.44 0.96 5.60
C PRO A 107 -23.85 0.72 5.04
N SER A 108 -24.72 0.12 5.85
CA SER A 108 -26.15 -0.06 5.54
C SER A 108 -27.01 0.42 6.69
N SER A 109 -28.08 1.16 6.39
CA SER A 109 -29.11 1.56 7.36
C SER A 109 -30.22 0.51 7.51
N PHE A 110 -30.22 -0.56 6.71
CA PHE A 110 -31.28 -1.57 6.72
C PHE A 110 -31.10 -2.59 7.86
N PHE A 111 -29.86 -3.00 8.14
CA PHE A 111 -29.55 -3.96 9.21
C PHE A 111 -29.13 -3.25 10.50
N GLY A 112 -29.52 -3.80 11.66
CA GLY A 112 -29.21 -3.20 12.97
C GLY A 112 -27.72 -3.14 13.33
N ASP A 113 -26.87 -3.91 12.65
CA ASP A 113 -25.41 -3.90 12.83
C ASP A 113 -24.69 -2.91 11.90
N GLY A 114 -25.41 -2.19 11.05
CA GLY A 114 -24.86 -1.18 10.15
C GLY A 114 -24.07 -1.75 8.96
N ARG A 115 -24.02 -3.07 8.77
CA ARG A 115 -23.16 -3.73 7.77
C ARG A 115 -23.94 -4.08 6.52
N SER A 116 -23.43 -3.68 5.34
CA SER A 116 -23.93 -4.22 4.06
C SER A 116 -23.48 -5.65 3.81
N VAL A 117 -22.29 -6.03 4.29
CA VAL A 117 -21.75 -7.39 4.18
C VAL A 117 -22.40 -8.31 5.19
N ARG A 118 -23.12 -9.33 4.70
CA ARG A 118 -23.80 -10.31 5.54
C ARG A 118 -22.93 -11.54 5.75
N PRO A 119 -22.88 -12.11 6.97
CA PRO A 119 -22.21 -13.37 7.20
C PRO A 119 -22.88 -14.48 6.39
N GLU A 120 -22.08 -15.43 5.93
CA GLU A 120 -22.58 -16.64 5.29
C GLU A 120 -23.38 -17.49 6.29
N VAL A 121 -24.38 -18.21 5.80
CA VAL A 121 -25.16 -19.12 6.65
C VAL A 121 -24.29 -20.34 6.97
N PRO A 122 -24.17 -20.77 8.24
CA PRO A 122 -23.34 -21.91 8.59
C PRO A 122 -23.71 -23.17 7.79
N GLY A 123 -22.71 -23.89 7.29
CA GLY A 123 -22.89 -25.11 6.50
C GLY A 123 -23.11 -24.89 5.00
N THR A 124 -23.21 -23.64 4.53
CA THR A 124 -23.26 -23.39 3.08
C THR A 124 -21.89 -23.58 2.43
N VAL A 125 -21.87 -24.21 1.26
CA VAL A 125 -20.65 -24.37 0.45
C VAL A 125 -20.86 -23.65 -0.88
N ALA A 126 -20.03 -22.64 -1.15
CA ALA A 126 -20.06 -21.91 -2.41
C ALA A 126 -19.63 -22.82 -3.59
N HIS A 127 -20.19 -22.55 -4.77
CA HIS A 127 -19.78 -23.26 -5.98
C HIS A 127 -18.27 -23.07 -6.24
N GLY A 128 -17.57 -24.15 -6.61
CA GLY A 128 -16.11 -24.14 -6.80
C GLY A 128 -15.27 -24.10 -5.51
N HIS A 129 -15.90 -24.02 -4.33
CA HIS A 129 -15.21 -24.01 -3.04
C HIS A 129 -15.35 -25.33 -2.28
N LEU A 130 -15.71 -26.41 -2.97
CA LEU A 130 -15.76 -27.74 -2.39
C LEU A 130 -14.34 -28.17 -2.01
N ARG A 131 -14.12 -28.43 -0.73
CA ARG A 131 -12.81 -28.79 -0.16
C ARG A 131 -12.64 -30.30 -0.13
N THR A 132 -12.41 -30.92 -1.29
CA THR A 132 -12.30 -32.39 -1.42
C THR A 132 -10.96 -32.96 -0.95
N ASP A 133 -9.89 -32.17 -1.00
CA ASP A 133 -8.54 -32.58 -0.56
C ASP A 133 -8.39 -32.35 0.94
N GLU A 134 -8.52 -33.41 1.73
CA GLU A 134 -8.41 -33.35 3.20
C GLU A 134 -7.07 -32.74 3.62
N LEU A 135 -5.95 -33.20 3.04
CA LEU A 135 -4.62 -32.75 3.40
C LEU A 135 -4.47 -31.25 3.12
N LEU A 136 -4.80 -30.80 1.91
CA LEU A 136 -4.63 -29.40 1.52
C LEU A 136 -5.42 -28.43 2.40
N TYR A 137 -6.65 -28.79 2.77
CA TYR A 137 -7.57 -27.87 3.46
C TYR A 137 -7.58 -28.00 4.98
N THR A 138 -7.15 -29.14 5.54
CA THR A 138 -7.22 -29.40 7.00
C THR A 138 -5.87 -29.69 7.64
N GLY A 139 -4.82 -30.02 6.88
CA GLY A 139 -3.56 -30.45 7.47
C GLY A 139 -3.56 -31.91 7.94
N ARG A 140 -4.60 -32.69 7.62
CA ARG A 140 -4.81 -34.04 8.16
C ARG A 140 -4.92 -35.10 7.06
N VAL A 141 -4.60 -36.32 7.44
CA VAL A 141 -4.87 -37.53 6.66
C VAL A 141 -5.53 -38.52 7.61
N ASN A 142 -6.73 -39.00 7.28
CA ASN A 142 -7.52 -39.88 8.14
C ASN A 142 -7.76 -39.27 9.54
N GLY A 143 -7.99 -37.96 9.61
CA GLY A 143 -8.22 -37.24 10.86
C GLY A 143 -6.98 -37.00 11.74
N GLN A 144 -5.81 -37.53 11.39
CA GLN A 144 -4.55 -37.29 12.12
C GLN A 144 -3.71 -36.19 11.45
N PRO A 145 -3.01 -35.33 12.20
CA PRO A 145 -2.11 -34.35 11.63
C PRO A 145 -1.04 -35.01 10.76
N ALA A 146 -0.95 -34.60 9.50
CA ALA A 146 -0.06 -35.21 8.54
C ALA A 146 1.36 -34.64 8.64
N ASP A 147 2.39 -35.47 8.50
CA ASP A 147 3.78 -35.00 8.36
C ASP A 147 4.28 -35.02 6.92
N GLN A 148 3.37 -34.71 5.99
CA GLN A 148 3.65 -34.60 4.56
C GLN A 148 3.04 -33.33 4.00
N PHE A 149 3.60 -32.85 2.89
CA PHE A 149 3.10 -31.67 2.19
C PHE A 149 2.22 -32.09 1.00
N PRO A 150 1.13 -31.35 0.70
CA PRO A 150 0.24 -31.66 -0.43
C PRO A 150 0.86 -31.36 -1.81
N PHE A 151 2.03 -30.72 -1.85
CA PHE A 151 2.74 -30.41 -3.08
C PHE A 151 4.27 -30.39 -2.85
N PRO A 152 5.08 -30.50 -3.92
CA PRO A 152 6.54 -30.44 -3.81
C PRO A 152 7.04 -29.09 -3.27
N ILE A 153 7.97 -29.14 -2.31
CA ILE A 153 8.62 -27.94 -1.76
C ILE A 153 9.71 -27.48 -2.73
N THR A 154 9.36 -26.55 -3.59
CA THR A 154 10.33 -25.89 -4.50
C THR A 154 10.88 -24.61 -3.86
N ARG A 155 11.95 -24.05 -4.46
CA ARG A 155 12.47 -22.75 -4.05
C ARG A 155 11.40 -21.65 -4.11
N GLN A 156 10.54 -21.66 -5.12
CA GLN A 156 9.45 -20.69 -5.26
C GLN A 156 8.44 -20.80 -4.11
N VAL A 157 8.11 -22.02 -3.68
CA VAL A 157 7.26 -22.27 -2.50
C VAL A 157 7.91 -21.70 -1.25
N LEU A 158 9.21 -21.93 -1.04
CA LEU A 158 9.92 -21.40 0.12
C LEU A 158 10.00 -19.87 0.11
N GLU A 159 10.27 -19.25 -1.04
CA GLU A 159 10.29 -17.80 -1.19
C GLU A 159 8.92 -17.18 -0.92
N ARG A 160 7.85 -17.82 -1.41
CA ARG A 160 6.48 -17.45 -1.10
C ARG A 160 6.15 -17.62 0.38
N GLY A 161 6.57 -18.73 0.98
CA GLY A 161 6.42 -19.01 2.39
C GLY A 161 7.09 -17.96 3.27
N ARG A 162 8.32 -17.57 2.91
CA ARG A 162 9.05 -16.47 3.56
C ARG A 162 8.31 -15.14 3.45
N GLU A 163 7.86 -14.78 2.25
CA GLU A 163 7.09 -13.55 2.03
C GLU A 163 5.87 -13.50 2.96
N ARG A 164 5.08 -14.58 2.97
CA ARG A 164 3.86 -14.67 3.76
C ARG A 164 4.12 -14.72 5.25
N PHE A 165 5.15 -15.45 5.69
CA PHE A 165 5.58 -15.48 7.09
C PHE A 165 6.00 -14.09 7.57
N ASN A 166 6.76 -13.35 6.76
CA ASN A 166 7.22 -12.00 7.09
C ASN A 166 6.08 -10.98 7.18
N VAL A 167 4.96 -11.21 6.49
CA VAL A 167 3.78 -10.34 6.55
C VAL A 167 2.90 -10.67 7.76
N TYR A 168 2.61 -11.95 8.00
CA TYR A 168 1.56 -12.35 8.95
C TYR A 168 2.09 -12.87 10.29
N CYS A 169 3.28 -13.48 10.30
CA CYS A 169 3.78 -14.27 11.43
C CYS A 169 4.92 -13.58 12.19
N SER A 170 5.86 -12.96 11.48
CA SER A 170 7.03 -12.30 12.06
C SER A 170 6.74 -11.18 13.07
N PRO A 171 5.60 -10.43 13.02
CA PRO A 171 5.32 -9.43 14.04
C PRO A 171 5.24 -10.01 15.47
N CYS A 172 4.87 -11.29 15.60
CA CYS A 172 4.81 -12.01 16.89
C CYS A 172 5.94 -13.04 17.01
N HIS A 173 6.23 -13.79 15.95
CA HIS A 173 7.19 -14.90 15.98
C HIS A 173 8.63 -14.51 15.66
N ASP A 174 8.89 -13.23 15.37
CA ASP A 174 10.13 -12.69 14.78
C ASP A 174 10.54 -13.34 13.45
N TYR A 175 11.58 -12.79 12.81
CA TYR A 175 12.05 -13.27 11.50
C TYR A 175 12.79 -14.61 11.56
N THR A 176 13.27 -14.98 12.75
CA THR A 176 14.03 -16.21 13.00
C THR A 176 13.17 -17.31 13.60
N GLY A 177 11.94 -17.02 14.03
CA GLY A 177 11.04 -17.98 14.64
C GLY A 177 11.26 -18.18 16.14
N ASN A 178 11.95 -17.28 16.83
CA ASN A 178 12.27 -17.41 18.26
C ASN A 178 11.13 -16.95 19.19
N GLY A 179 10.10 -16.30 18.64
CA GLY A 179 8.96 -15.81 19.42
C GLY A 179 9.18 -14.44 20.09
N ASN A 180 10.16 -13.67 19.64
CA ASN A 180 10.48 -12.34 20.17
C ASN A 180 10.15 -11.20 19.19
N GLY A 181 8.99 -11.28 18.54
CA GLY A 181 8.54 -10.26 17.59
C GLY A 181 8.22 -8.91 18.25
N LEU A 182 8.07 -7.86 17.43
CA LEU A 182 7.80 -6.50 17.91
C LEU A 182 6.52 -6.39 18.76
N VAL A 183 5.50 -7.20 18.48
CA VAL A 183 4.25 -7.23 19.27
C VAL A 183 4.50 -7.78 20.67
N VAL A 184 5.36 -8.79 20.79
CA VAL A 184 5.76 -9.40 22.07
C VAL A 184 6.57 -8.42 22.91
N GLN A 185 7.51 -7.72 22.29
CA GLN A 185 8.32 -6.68 22.94
C GLN A 185 7.46 -5.53 23.51
N ARG A 186 6.21 -5.40 23.07
CA ARG A 186 5.24 -4.41 23.55
C ARG A 186 4.26 -4.95 24.60
N GLY A 187 4.50 -6.15 25.14
CA GLY A 187 3.76 -6.72 26.27
C GLY A 187 2.75 -7.81 25.92
N PHE A 188 2.70 -8.27 24.66
CA PHE A 188 1.91 -9.46 24.31
C PHE A 188 2.64 -10.73 24.78
N PRO A 189 1.93 -11.78 25.26
CA PRO A 189 2.58 -13.03 25.65
C PRO A 189 3.43 -13.63 24.53
N PRO A 190 4.69 -14.02 24.80
CA PRO A 190 5.57 -14.58 23.78
C PRO A 190 5.01 -15.91 23.27
N PRO A 191 4.88 -16.11 21.94
CA PRO A 191 4.64 -17.44 21.40
C PRO A 191 5.87 -18.33 21.62
N PRO A 192 5.72 -19.66 21.62
CA PRO A 192 6.85 -20.56 21.73
C PRO A 192 7.79 -20.40 20.52
N SER A 193 9.10 -20.52 20.77
CA SER A 193 10.10 -20.63 19.71
C SER A 193 9.85 -21.90 18.89
N TYR A 194 9.95 -21.81 17.55
CA TYR A 194 9.83 -22.96 16.66
C TYR A 194 10.96 -23.99 16.82
N HIS A 195 12.03 -23.60 17.51
CA HIS A 195 13.27 -24.36 17.68
C HIS A 195 13.25 -25.29 18.89
N ILE A 196 12.16 -25.35 19.65
CA ILE A 196 12.03 -26.30 20.76
C ILE A 196 11.74 -27.71 20.25
N ASP A 197 12.29 -28.73 20.90
CA ASP A 197 12.15 -30.15 20.54
C ASP A 197 10.71 -30.57 20.23
N ARG A 198 9.76 -30.13 21.07
CA ARG A 198 8.33 -30.45 20.91
C ARG A 198 7.79 -29.99 19.55
N LEU A 199 8.19 -28.80 19.08
CA LEU A 199 7.71 -28.24 17.81
C LEU A 199 8.53 -28.73 16.62
N MET A 200 9.81 -29.05 16.79
CA MET A 200 10.58 -29.72 15.74
C MET A 200 10.00 -31.10 15.42
N LYS A 201 9.61 -31.86 16.45
CA LYS A 201 8.99 -33.20 16.33
C LYS A 201 7.50 -33.17 16.01
N ALA A 202 6.83 -32.01 16.10
CA ALA A 202 5.42 -31.90 15.75
C ALA A 202 5.26 -32.10 14.23
N PRO A 203 4.18 -32.74 13.75
CA PRO A 203 3.95 -32.97 12.32
C PRO A 203 3.65 -31.66 11.58
N ALA A 204 3.95 -31.58 10.29
CA ALA A 204 3.71 -30.38 9.46
C ALA A 204 2.25 -29.87 9.54
N GLY A 205 1.29 -30.80 9.57
CA GLY A 205 -0.13 -30.55 9.72
C GLY A 205 -0.52 -29.84 11.02
N HIS A 206 0.26 -29.99 12.09
CA HIS A 206 0.03 -29.25 13.34
C HIS A 206 0.15 -27.74 13.11
N PHE A 207 1.18 -27.30 12.40
CA PHE A 207 1.36 -25.89 12.09
C PHE A 207 0.27 -25.36 11.18
N PHE A 208 -0.15 -26.15 10.19
CA PHE A 208 -1.28 -25.79 9.33
C PHE A 208 -2.57 -25.58 10.14
N ASP A 209 -2.86 -26.51 11.07
CA ASP A 209 -4.03 -26.46 11.95
C ASP A 209 -3.99 -25.22 12.85
N VAL A 210 -2.85 -24.93 13.48
CA VAL A 210 -2.65 -23.74 14.32
C VAL A 210 -2.85 -22.44 13.53
N ILE A 211 -2.34 -22.34 12.29
CA ILE A 211 -2.56 -21.16 11.45
C ILE A 211 -4.05 -21.03 11.08
N THR A 212 -4.71 -22.16 10.81
CA THR A 212 -6.10 -22.19 10.35
C THR A 212 -7.08 -21.88 11.46
N ASN A 213 -6.93 -22.50 12.64
CA ASN A 213 -7.91 -22.48 13.71
C ASN A 213 -7.48 -21.59 14.90
N GLY A 214 -6.22 -21.17 14.93
CA GLY A 214 -5.64 -20.50 16.10
C GLY A 214 -5.19 -21.50 17.17
N TYR A 215 -4.45 -21.02 18.16
CA TYR A 215 -4.00 -21.83 19.30
C TYR A 215 -3.62 -20.95 20.49
N GLY A 216 -4.22 -21.19 21.66
CA GLY A 216 -4.00 -20.38 22.85
C GLY A 216 -4.34 -18.90 22.61
N ALA A 217 -3.36 -18.02 22.73
CA ALA A 217 -3.51 -16.58 22.46
C ALA A 217 -3.44 -16.21 20.96
N MET A 218 -3.07 -17.16 20.08
CA MET A 218 -2.99 -16.93 18.64
C MET A 218 -4.37 -17.07 18.00
N TYR A 219 -4.86 -16.00 17.36
CA TYR A 219 -6.11 -16.02 16.59
C TYR A 219 -5.98 -16.82 15.28
N SER A 220 -7.12 -17.21 14.72
CA SER A 220 -7.18 -17.81 13.37
C SER A 220 -6.72 -16.82 12.28
N TYR A 221 -5.99 -17.36 11.30
CA TYR A 221 -5.59 -16.68 10.07
C TYR A 221 -6.30 -17.23 8.81
N ALA A 222 -7.31 -18.08 8.95
CA ALA A 222 -7.97 -18.75 7.82
C ALA A 222 -8.51 -17.79 6.75
N GLU A 223 -9.05 -16.64 7.18
CA GLU A 223 -9.61 -15.59 6.31
C GLU A 223 -8.55 -14.67 5.68
N ARG A 224 -7.31 -14.69 6.20
CA ARG A 224 -6.23 -13.79 5.75
C ARG A 224 -5.16 -14.51 4.93
N VAL A 225 -5.04 -15.82 5.11
CA VAL A 225 -4.01 -16.65 4.47
C VAL A 225 -4.68 -17.85 3.81
N GLU A 226 -4.56 -17.94 2.49
CA GLU A 226 -5.11 -19.05 1.71
C GLU A 226 -4.43 -20.39 2.08
N PRO A 227 -5.13 -21.54 1.95
CA PRO A 227 -4.58 -22.85 2.32
C PRO A 227 -3.21 -23.17 1.72
N ARG A 228 -2.98 -22.85 0.44
CA ARG A 228 -1.67 -23.06 -0.21
C ARG A 228 -0.57 -22.21 0.41
N ASP A 229 -0.87 -20.95 0.74
CA ASP A 229 0.07 -20.04 1.41
C ASP A 229 0.34 -20.49 2.85
N ARG A 230 -0.64 -21.07 3.56
CA ARG A 230 -0.40 -21.68 4.88
C ARG A 230 0.62 -22.80 4.78
N TRP A 231 0.46 -23.71 3.81
CA TRP A 231 1.46 -24.78 3.58
C TRP A 231 2.83 -24.25 3.18
N ALA A 232 2.89 -23.17 2.39
CA ALA A 232 4.16 -22.51 2.07
C ALA A 232 4.83 -21.91 3.32
N ILE A 233 4.04 -21.30 4.23
CA ILE A 233 4.53 -20.83 5.53
C ILE A 233 5.06 -22.01 6.36
N VAL A 234 4.33 -23.13 6.42
CA VAL A 234 4.79 -24.33 7.15
C VAL A 234 6.11 -24.84 6.58
N ALA A 235 6.28 -24.88 5.25
CA ALA A 235 7.54 -25.25 4.63
C ALA A 235 8.67 -24.29 5.01
N TYR A 236 8.38 -22.98 5.09
CA TYR A 236 9.35 -22.00 5.55
C TYR A 236 9.70 -22.14 7.04
N ILE A 237 8.73 -22.49 7.91
CA ILE A 237 8.99 -22.82 9.33
C ILE A 237 9.95 -24.02 9.42
N ARG A 238 9.77 -25.06 8.60
CA ARG A 238 10.71 -26.19 8.54
C ARG A 238 12.11 -25.75 8.11
N ALA A 239 12.21 -24.86 7.14
CA ALA A 239 13.50 -24.28 6.73
C ALA A 239 14.15 -23.47 7.86
N LEU A 240 13.38 -22.72 8.65
CA LEU A 240 13.90 -22.01 9.82
C LEU A 240 14.43 -22.99 10.88
N GLN A 241 13.67 -24.04 11.20
CA GLN A 241 14.10 -25.09 12.13
C GLN A 241 15.41 -25.74 11.68
N LEU A 242 15.53 -26.08 10.39
CA LEU A 242 16.76 -26.61 9.82
C LEU A 242 17.91 -25.60 9.89
N SER A 243 17.66 -24.31 9.62
CA SER A 243 18.72 -23.30 9.63
C SER A 243 19.41 -23.11 10.98
N GLN A 244 18.72 -23.39 12.10
CA GLN A 244 19.27 -23.28 13.45
C GLN A 244 19.90 -24.58 13.97
N HIS A 245 19.66 -25.71 13.30
CA HIS A 245 20.14 -27.04 13.72
C HIS A 245 20.93 -27.76 12.62
N ALA A 246 21.30 -27.07 11.55
CA ALA A 246 22.10 -27.64 10.48
C ALA A 246 23.53 -27.88 10.96
N SER A 247 24.01 -29.10 10.72
CA SER A 247 25.40 -29.49 10.89
C SER A 247 26.16 -29.36 9.57
N LEU A 248 27.50 -29.40 9.63
CA LEU A 248 28.32 -29.47 8.41
C LEU A 248 28.02 -30.74 7.58
N ASP A 249 27.49 -31.79 8.19
CA ASP A 249 27.14 -33.03 7.50
C ASP A 249 25.91 -32.86 6.61
N ASP A 250 25.02 -31.91 6.92
CA ASP A 250 23.82 -31.61 6.13
C ASP A 250 24.14 -30.83 4.84
N VAL A 251 25.35 -30.27 4.75
CA VAL A 251 25.81 -29.55 3.56
C VAL A 251 26.37 -30.55 2.54
N PRO A 252 26.01 -30.47 1.25
CA PRO A 252 26.62 -31.31 0.22
C PRO A 252 28.14 -31.17 0.18
N ALA A 253 28.87 -32.27 -0.05
CA ALA A 253 30.34 -32.30 0.05
C ALA A 253 31.03 -31.19 -0.76
N GLN A 254 30.51 -30.85 -1.94
CA GLN A 254 31.05 -29.80 -2.81
C GLN A 254 30.95 -28.39 -2.19
N GLU A 255 29.93 -28.14 -1.37
CA GLU A 255 29.70 -26.83 -0.73
C GLU A 255 30.43 -26.71 0.62
N ARG A 256 30.83 -27.83 1.24
CA ARG A 256 31.56 -27.85 2.53
C ARG A 256 32.90 -27.13 2.45
N GLU A 257 33.61 -27.28 1.33
CA GLU A 257 34.92 -26.64 1.10
C GLU A 257 34.82 -25.11 1.05
N HIS A 258 33.71 -24.58 0.51
CA HIS A 258 33.47 -23.14 0.46
C HIS A 258 33.19 -22.53 1.85
N LEU A 259 32.57 -23.28 2.76
CA LEU A 259 32.27 -22.82 4.12
C LEU A 259 33.48 -22.85 5.05
N THR A 260 34.35 -23.85 4.92
CA THR A 260 35.57 -23.97 5.73
C THR A 260 36.72 -23.12 5.19
N GLY A 261 36.76 -22.87 3.87
CA GLY A 261 37.80 -22.08 3.22
C GLY A 261 37.70 -20.56 3.41
N GLN A 262 36.52 -20.03 3.75
CA GLN A 262 36.30 -18.60 4.03
C GLN A 262 36.66 -18.18 5.46
N SER A 263 37.09 -19.12 6.31
CA SER A 263 37.43 -18.92 7.73
C SER A 263 38.90 -18.52 7.97
N LYS A 264 39.60 -17.95 6.98
CA LYS A 264 41.00 -17.47 7.12
C LYS A 264 41.10 -15.96 6.99
#